data_AF-K9HHD9-F1
#
_entry.id   AF-K9HHD9-F1
#
_cell.length_a   1.000
_cell.length_b   1.000
_cell.length_c   1.000
_cell.angle_alpha   90.00
_cell.angle_beta   90.00
_cell.angle_gamma   90.00
#
_symmetry.space_group_name_H-M   'P 1'
#
loop_
_entity.id
_entity.type
_entity.pdbx_description
1 polymer ?
#
loop_
_entity_poly.entity_id
_entity_poly.type
_entity_poly.pdbx_seq_one_letter_code
_entity_poly.pdbx_strand_id
1 'polypeptide(L)'
;MDNGPEMTSKAMFLWSLKTGVRLRFIQPGKPMQNGFVESFNGRFRDECLNEHWFTSLTEARRIIETWRRHYNEERPHSALDYDTPSNLARRSAGLRSHTAPSGQQPVASSGQNMISTETLTL
;
A
#
# COMPACT_ATOMS: atom_id res chain seq x y z
N MET A 1 4.49 4.63 0.73
CA MET A 1 3.53 5.75 0.60
C MET A 1 4.32 6.97 0.22
N ASP A 2 3.76 7.83 -0.61
CA ASP A 2 4.34 9.15 -0.88
C ASP A 2 4.34 10.02 0.37
N ASN A 3 5.08 11.12 0.34
CA ASN A 3 5.18 12.05 1.47
C ASN A 3 4.05 13.10 1.44
N GLY A 4 2.92 12.77 0.81
CA GLY A 4 1.76 13.68 0.74
C GLY A 4 1.15 13.95 2.11
N PRO A 5 0.51 15.12 2.30
CA PRO A 5 -0.11 15.51 3.58
C PRO A 5 -1.23 14.54 4.02
N GLU A 6 -1.95 13.95 3.06
CA GLU A 6 -2.97 12.92 3.29
C GLU A 6 -2.39 11.69 4.02
N MET A 7 -1.24 11.22 3.54
CA MET A 7 -0.56 10.00 4.02
C MET A 7 0.29 10.23 5.27
N THR A 8 0.67 11.47 5.54
CA THR A 8 1.44 11.89 6.73
C THR A 8 0.57 12.48 7.84
N SER A 9 -0.75 12.40 7.69
CA SER A 9 -1.71 12.95 8.65
C SER A 9 -1.70 12.24 10.01
N LYS A 10 -2.12 12.96 11.07
CA LYS A 10 -2.32 12.38 12.40
C LYS A 10 -3.29 11.21 12.39
N ALA A 11 -4.33 11.27 11.55
CA ALA A 11 -5.30 10.20 11.40
C ALA A 11 -4.64 8.90 10.91
N MET A 12 -3.77 8.97 9.90
CA MET A 12 -3.01 7.82 9.39
C MET A 12 -2.07 7.25 10.45
N PHE A 13 -1.38 8.12 11.19
CA PHE A 13 -0.52 7.68 12.29
C PHE A 13 -1.32 6.94 13.38
N LEU A 14 -2.45 7.49 13.84
CA LEU A 14 -3.30 6.85 14.85
C LEU A 14 -3.88 5.52 14.36
N TRP A 15 -4.29 5.43 13.10
CA TRP A 15 -4.73 4.18 12.49
C TRP A 15 -3.62 3.13 12.48
N SER A 16 -2.38 3.53 12.18
CA SER A 16 -1.22 2.64 12.18
C SER A 16 -0.95 2.03 13.56
N LEU A 17 -1.05 2.85 14.62
CA LEU A 17 -0.91 2.40 16.00
C LEU A 17 -2.03 1.42 16.38
N LYS A 18 -3.27 1.75 16.00
CA LYS A 18 -4.44 0.91 16.30
C LYS A 18 -4.38 -0.46 15.61
N THR A 19 -3.87 -0.52 14.38
CA THR A 19 -3.85 -1.74 13.56
C THR A 19 -2.54 -2.52 13.66
N GLY A 20 -1.49 -1.92 14.24
CA GLY A 20 -0.14 -2.49 14.25
C GLY A 20 0.54 -2.46 12.87
N VAL A 21 -0.05 -1.82 11.87
CA VAL A 21 0.51 -1.71 10.52
C VAL A 21 1.62 -0.66 10.52
N ARG A 22 2.83 -1.04 10.13
CA ARG A 22 3.95 -0.10 10.02
C ARG A 22 3.85 0.74 8.74
N LEU A 23 3.74 2.06 8.87
CA LEU A 23 3.80 2.97 7.73
C LEU A 23 5.24 3.06 7.18
N ARG A 24 5.39 2.93 5.87
CA ARG A 24 6.67 3.10 5.15
C ARG A 24 6.52 4.13 4.05
N PHE A 25 7.28 5.20 4.14
CA PHE A 25 7.31 6.28 3.17
C PHE A 25 8.40 6.07 2.11
N ILE A 26 8.21 6.67 0.93
CA ILE A 26 9.25 6.73 -0.11
C ILE A 26 10.42 7.56 0.40
N GLN A 27 11.62 7.25 -0.08
CA GLN A 27 12.81 8.03 0.26
C GLN A 27 12.70 9.44 -0.34
N PRO A 28 13.10 10.50 0.41
CA PRO A 28 13.21 11.84 -0.15
C PRO A 28 14.06 11.84 -1.42
N GLY A 29 13.60 12.52 -2.46
CA GLY A 29 14.29 12.60 -3.75
C GLY A 29 14.19 11.33 -4.62
N LYS A 30 13.39 10.32 -4.26
CA LYS A 30 13.16 9.12 -5.09
C LYS A 30 11.71 8.94 -5.52
N PRO A 31 11.17 9.84 -6.38
CA PRO A 31 9.78 9.78 -6.84
C PRO A 31 9.44 8.48 -7.57
N MET A 32 10.43 7.85 -8.23
CA MET A 32 10.26 6.58 -8.95
C MET A 32 9.73 5.43 -8.06
N GLN A 33 9.92 5.50 -6.73
CA GLN A 33 9.37 4.50 -5.81
C GLN A 33 7.84 4.51 -5.72
N ASN A 34 7.21 5.59 -6.18
CA ASN A 34 5.75 5.73 -6.23
C ASN A 34 5.16 5.37 -7.61
N GLY A 35 6.00 5.13 -8.62
CA GLY A 35 5.56 5.04 -10.01
C GLY A 35 4.53 3.93 -10.28
N PHE A 36 4.59 2.81 -9.55
CA PHE A 36 3.61 1.74 -9.70
C PHE A 36 2.21 2.15 -9.26
N VAL A 37 2.08 2.75 -8.06
CA VAL A 37 0.77 3.17 -7.54
C VAL A 37 0.22 4.37 -8.32
N GLU A 38 1.09 5.27 -8.78
CA GLU A 38 0.72 6.36 -9.68
C GLU A 38 0.18 5.84 -11.01
N SER A 39 0.86 4.87 -11.62
CA SER A 39 0.41 4.24 -12.87
C SER A 39 -0.93 3.53 -12.71
N PHE A 40 -1.15 2.85 -11.58
CA PHE A 40 -2.44 2.24 -11.26
C PHE A 40 -3.53 3.31 -11.12
N ASN A 41 -3.29 4.35 -10.32
CA ASN A 41 -4.26 5.42 -10.09
C ASN A 41 -4.59 6.19 -11.37
N GLY A 42 -3.61 6.40 -12.25
CA GLY A 42 -3.82 6.99 -13.57
C GLY A 42 -4.78 6.15 -14.41
N ARG A 43 -4.49 4.83 -14.56
CA ARG A 43 -5.38 3.92 -15.28
C ARG A 43 -6.78 3.85 -14.69
N PHE A 44 -6.91 3.81 -13.36
CA PHE A 44 -8.22 3.80 -12.72
C PHE A 44 -9.01 5.07 -13.03
N ARG A 45 -8.34 6.23 -13.01
CA ARG A 45 -8.98 7.49 -13.38
C ARG A 45 -9.42 7.49 -14.84
N ASP A 46 -8.51 7.16 -15.74
CA ASP A 46 -8.74 7.30 -17.18
C ASP A 46 -9.71 6.25 -17.71
N GLU A 47 -9.60 5.00 -17.27
CA GLU A 47 -10.37 3.89 -17.81
C GLU A 47 -11.67 3.59 -17.01
N CYS A 48 -11.82 4.11 -15.78
CA CYS A 48 -13.01 3.89 -14.97
C CYS A 48 -13.73 5.18 -14.63
N LEU A 49 -13.07 6.13 -13.99
CA LEU A 49 -13.75 7.29 -13.40
C LEU A 49 -14.17 8.31 -14.46
N ASN A 50 -13.32 8.56 -15.45
CA ASN A 50 -13.60 9.55 -16.50
C ASN A 50 -14.61 9.05 -17.54
N GLU A 51 -14.75 7.74 -17.71
CA GLU A 51 -15.69 7.11 -18.66
C GLU A 51 -17.15 7.12 -18.15
N HIS A 52 -17.40 7.46 -16.89
CA HIS A 52 -18.71 7.32 -16.27
C HIS A 52 -19.17 8.61 -15.58
N TRP A 53 -20.41 9.01 -15.85
CA TRP A 53 -21.12 10.00 -15.04
C TRP A 53 -21.93 9.30 -13.95
N PHE A 54 -21.50 9.41 -12.69
CA PHE A 54 -22.17 8.73 -11.58
C PHE A 54 -23.41 9.50 -11.12
N THR A 55 -24.57 8.85 -11.12
CA THR A 55 -25.81 9.44 -10.61
C THR A 55 -26.10 9.07 -9.15
N SER A 56 -25.45 8.02 -8.64
CA SER A 56 -25.56 7.59 -7.24
C SER A 56 -24.31 6.87 -6.74
N LEU A 57 -24.14 6.82 -5.41
CA LEU A 57 -23.07 6.04 -4.78
C LEU A 57 -23.20 4.53 -5.03
N THR A 58 -24.43 4.01 -5.12
CA THR A 58 -24.68 2.59 -5.40
C THR A 58 -24.19 2.22 -6.79
N GLU A 59 -24.50 3.07 -7.78
CA GLU A 59 -24.00 2.92 -9.15
C GLU A 59 -22.47 3.00 -9.20
N ALA A 60 -21.87 4.02 -8.55
CA ALA A 60 -20.42 4.16 -8.50
C ALA A 60 -19.74 2.92 -7.90
N ARG A 61 -20.26 2.40 -6.78
CA ARG A 61 -19.73 1.16 -6.17
C ARG A 61 -19.79 -0.03 -7.13
N ARG A 62 -20.89 -0.20 -7.86
CA ARG A 62 -21.05 -1.28 -8.82
C ARG A 62 -20.02 -1.18 -9.94
N ILE A 63 -19.90 0.00 -10.56
CA ILE A 63 -18.98 0.24 -11.68
C ILE A 63 -17.53 0.05 -11.25
N ILE A 64 -17.14 0.65 -10.11
CA ILE A 64 -15.79 0.53 -9.57
C ILE A 64 -15.45 -0.93 -9.23
N GLU A 65 -16.40 -1.69 -8.67
CA GLU A 65 -16.20 -3.12 -8.38
C GLU A 65 -16.05 -3.95 -9.66
N THR A 66 -16.86 -3.67 -10.69
CA THR A 66 -16.70 -4.31 -12.00
C THR A 66 -15.32 -4.03 -12.60
N TRP A 67 -14.88 -2.76 -12.59
CA TRP A 67 -13.55 -2.39 -13.08
C TRP A 67 -12.43 -3.06 -12.27
N ARG A 68 -12.54 -3.09 -10.94
CA ARG A 68 -11.57 -3.72 -10.03
C ARG A 68 -11.41 -5.21 -10.34
N ARG A 69 -12.51 -5.93 -10.58
CA ARG A 69 -12.48 -7.36 -10.94
C ARG A 69 -11.80 -7.55 -12.28
N HIS A 70 -12.24 -6.83 -13.32
CA HIS A 70 -11.61 -6.90 -14.63
C HIS A 70 -10.10 -6.63 -14.56
N TYR A 71 -9.66 -5.59 -13.86
CA TYR A 71 -8.24 -5.25 -13.72
C TYR A 71 -7.42 -6.36 -13.02
N ASN A 72 -7.95 -6.95 -11.94
CA ASN A 72 -7.21 -7.90 -11.11
C ASN A 72 -7.34 -9.36 -11.54
N GLU A 73 -8.45 -9.74 -12.17
CA GLU A 73 -8.81 -11.14 -12.42
C GLU A 73 -8.78 -11.51 -13.90
N GLU A 74 -8.91 -10.54 -14.80
CA GLU A 74 -9.06 -10.80 -16.24
C GLU A 74 -7.93 -10.17 -17.07
N ARG A 75 -7.50 -8.95 -16.72
CA ARG A 75 -6.51 -8.21 -17.51
C ARG A 75 -5.10 -8.80 -17.37
N PRO A 76 -4.44 -9.20 -18.47
CA PRO A 76 -3.02 -9.56 -18.45
C PRO A 76 -2.13 -8.30 -18.38
N HIS A 77 -1.07 -8.33 -17.58
CA HIS A 77 -0.15 -7.21 -17.42
C HIS A 77 1.25 -7.62 -17.88
N SER A 78 1.86 -6.86 -18.79
CA SER A 78 3.20 -7.16 -19.31
C SER A 78 4.28 -7.18 -18.23
N ALA A 79 4.15 -6.34 -17.20
CA ALA A 79 5.03 -6.35 -16.03
C ALA A 79 4.92 -7.64 -15.18
N LEU A 80 3.91 -8.46 -15.42
CA LEU A 80 3.63 -9.71 -14.72
C LEU A 80 3.69 -10.91 -15.68
N ASP A 81 4.52 -10.84 -16.73
CA ASP A 81 4.64 -11.87 -17.78
C ASP A 81 3.29 -12.20 -18.45
N TYR A 82 2.46 -11.17 -18.65
CA TYR A 82 1.09 -11.29 -19.17
C TYR A 82 0.14 -12.13 -18.31
N ASP A 83 0.45 -12.28 -17.03
CA ASP A 83 -0.47 -12.86 -16.05
C ASP A 83 -1.33 -11.79 -15.37
N THR A 84 -2.36 -12.23 -14.65
CA THR A 84 -3.25 -11.36 -13.87
C THR A 84 -2.70 -11.13 -12.46
N PRO A 85 -3.00 -9.98 -11.83
CA PRO A 85 -2.58 -9.70 -10.46
C PRO A 85 -3.06 -10.76 -9.46
N SER A 86 -4.29 -11.26 -9.63
CA SER A 86 -4.85 -12.32 -8.79
C SER A 86 -4.08 -13.64 -8.91
N ASN A 87 -3.67 -14.03 -10.13
CA ASN A 87 -2.85 -15.23 -10.31
C ASN A 87 -1.47 -15.07 -9.66
N LEU A 88 -0.81 -13.93 -9.86
CA LEU A 88 0.47 -13.65 -9.21
C LEU A 88 0.36 -13.70 -7.68
N ALA A 89 -0.70 -13.11 -7.11
CA ALA A 89 -0.95 -13.15 -5.67
C ALA A 89 -1.15 -14.58 -5.16
N ARG A 90 -1.90 -15.43 -5.87
CA ARG A 90 -2.07 -16.85 -5.55
C ARG A 90 -0.74 -17.60 -5.53
N ARG A 91 0.09 -17.42 -6.58
CA ARG A 91 1.43 -18.05 -6.66
C ARG A 91 2.34 -17.60 -5.51
N SER A 92 2.32 -16.30 -5.23
CA SER A 92 3.13 -15.69 -4.16
C SER A 92 2.71 -16.16 -2.75
N ALA A 93 1.42 -16.38 -2.53
CA ALA A 93 0.90 -16.92 -1.28
C ALA A 93 1.33 -18.38 -1.06
N GLY A 94 1.32 -19.21 -2.11
CA GLY A 94 1.79 -20.60 -2.07
C GLY A 94 3.30 -20.75 -1.84
N LEU A 95 4.10 -19.77 -2.30
CA LEU A 95 5.54 -19.73 -2.02
C LEU A 95 5.85 -19.39 -0.56
N ARG A 96 5.08 -18.47 0.05
CA ARG A 96 5.27 -18.05 1.44
C ARG A 96 4.91 -19.15 2.44
N SER A 97 4.07 -20.11 2.09
CA SER A 97 3.71 -21.24 2.95
C SER A 97 4.74 -22.37 2.99
N HIS A 98 5.74 -22.39 2.09
CA HIS A 98 6.75 -23.45 2.02
C HIS A 98 8.09 -23.12 2.70
N THR A 99 8.29 -21.90 3.20
CA THR A 99 9.55 -21.50 3.85
C THR A 99 9.28 -20.79 5.17
N ALA A 100 9.06 -21.58 6.22
CA ALA A 100 9.26 -21.13 7.60
C ALA A 100 10.01 -22.20 8.38
N PRO A 101 11.36 -22.17 8.47
CA PRO A 101 12.03 -22.76 9.59
C PRO A 101 11.94 -21.80 10.78
N SER A 102 11.49 -22.36 11.91
CA SER A 102 11.53 -21.77 13.23
C SER A 102 12.96 -21.33 13.57
N GLY A 103 13.15 -20.05 13.87
CA GLY A 103 14.44 -19.48 14.23
C GLY A 103 14.27 -18.47 15.36
N GLN A 104 14.67 -18.88 16.57
CA GLN A 104 14.80 -18.05 17.76
C GLN A 104 15.45 -16.70 17.45
N GLN A 105 14.83 -15.61 17.92
CA GLN A 105 15.52 -14.32 18.03
C GLN A 105 16.56 -14.42 19.16
N PRO A 106 17.81 -13.97 18.95
CA PRO A 106 18.75 -13.83 20.06
C PRO A 106 18.28 -12.69 20.97
N VAL A 107 18.27 -12.96 22.27
CA VAL A 107 17.98 -11.98 23.31
C VAL A 107 19.16 -11.00 23.38
N ALA A 108 18.90 -9.71 23.19
CA ALA A 108 19.84 -8.66 23.54
C ALA A 108 19.28 -7.93 24.77
N SER A 109 19.91 -8.19 25.92
CA SER A 109 19.63 -7.58 27.21
C SER A 109 20.19 -6.16 27.29
N SER A 110 19.36 -5.27 27.81
CA SER A 110 19.68 -4.08 28.62
C SER A 110 20.68 -3.02 28.12
N GLY A 111 20.15 -1.82 27.91
CA GLY A 111 20.88 -0.56 27.95
C GLY A 111 19.92 0.58 28.26
N GLN A 112 19.71 0.86 29.55
CA GLN A 112 19.03 2.07 30.03
C GLN A 112 19.80 3.31 29.58
N ASN A 113 19.08 4.33 29.09
CA ASN A 113 19.30 5.71 29.53
C ASN A 113 18.09 6.58 29.16
N MET A 114 17.22 6.79 30.15
CA MET A 114 16.59 8.09 30.37
C MET A 114 17.70 9.13 30.55
N ILE A 115 17.60 10.31 29.93
CA ILE A 115 17.49 11.73 30.41
C ILE A 115 17.64 12.59 29.14
N SER A 116 17.11 13.79 28.92
CA SER A 116 16.33 14.74 29.69
C SER A 116 15.67 15.69 28.68
N THR A 117 14.63 16.37 29.13
CA THR A 117 14.03 17.56 28.52
C THR A 117 15.06 18.64 28.18
N GLU A 118 14.91 19.35 27.06
CA GLU A 118 14.95 20.82 27.03
C GLU A 118 14.43 21.44 25.73
N THR A 119 13.53 22.37 25.95
CA THR A 119 13.00 23.50 25.17
C THR A 119 13.98 24.13 24.18
N LEU A 120 13.49 24.46 22.97
CA LEU A 120 13.96 25.69 22.30
C LEU A 120 12.78 26.41 21.64
N THR A 121 12.43 27.54 22.24
CA THR A 121 11.64 28.62 21.64
C THR A 121 12.64 29.63 21.08
N LEU A 122 12.57 29.89 19.78
CA LEU A 122 12.39 31.20 19.14
C LEU A 122 12.22 30.98 17.64
#